data_AF-A0A2L1TX40-F1
#
_entry.id   AF-A0A2L1TX40-F1
#
_cell.length_a   1.000
_cell.length_b   1.000
_cell.length_c   1.000
_cell.angle_alpha   90.00
_cell.angle_beta   90.00
_cell.angle_gamma   90.00
#
_symmetry.space_group_name_H-M   'P 1'
#
loop_
_entity.id
_entity.type
_entity.pdbx_description
1 polymer ?
#
loop_
_entity_poly.entity_id
_entity_poly.type
_entity_poly.pdbx_seq_one_letter_code
_entity_poly.pdbx_strand_id
1 'polypeptide(L)'
;MKRLSSKQYMLFSFFLDILFGFIVVSVIYSWLYSPAYQQQWESSFIVFLLLYSILKGFDSYRKTHIPPFQELIQLAPIPAKNLHITFVIAEWIWIGFTNFSTFFIYFMFQGYITDSIDFFFWIKHVNVVILSILLFVLSNKLFGAYMYNIVVKKIGWIRLVFFAVVSSVFFLYRFKKIVAYIPDKPLVYDALTGLEHKELIRSLWRLRKEGRALYEEKFQDLCRFFDLTHALEMPVKHYSLGMKYN
;
A
#
# COMPACT_ATOMS: atom_id res chain seq x y z
N MET A 1 -3.80 42.20 20.94
CA MET A 1 -4.00 41.34 19.75
C MET A 1 -5.46 40.87 19.75
N LYS A 2 -6.32 41.35 18.85
CA LYS A 2 -7.74 40.91 18.80
C LYS A 2 -7.77 39.42 18.43
N ARG A 3 -8.34 38.56 19.28
CA ARG A 3 -8.61 37.16 18.93
C ARG A 3 -9.65 37.14 17.82
N LEU A 4 -9.30 36.53 16.68
CA LEU A 4 -10.24 36.25 15.61
C LEU A 4 -11.39 35.40 16.16
N SER A 5 -12.63 35.66 15.72
CA SER A 5 -13.74 34.77 16.04
C SER A 5 -13.53 33.41 15.37
N SER A 6 -14.09 32.33 15.93
CA SER A 6 -13.92 30.98 15.36
C SER A 6 -14.33 30.89 13.88
N LYS A 7 -15.35 31.67 13.47
CA LYS A 7 -15.78 31.78 12.06
C LYS A 7 -14.72 32.44 11.18
N GLN A 8 -14.12 33.53 11.66
CA GLN A 8 -13.06 34.24 10.93
C GLN A 8 -11.80 33.40 10.80
N TYR A 9 -11.45 32.65 11.85
CA TYR A 9 -10.32 31.72 11.81
C TYR A 9 -10.54 30.59 10.79
N MET A 10 -11.72 29.95 10.79
CA MET A 10 -12.04 28.89 9.83
C MET A 10 -11.99 29.39 8.39
N LEU A 11 -12.56 30.58 8.13
CA LEU A 11 -12.54 31.18 6.80
C LEU A 11 -11.10 31.52 6.35
N PHE A 12 -10.30 32.11 7.24
CA PHE A 12 -8.90 32.40 6.97
C PHE A 12 -8.07 31.12 6.68
N SER A 13 -8.24 30.08 7.50
CA SER A 13 -7.58 28.78 7.28
C SER A 13 -7.93 28.19 5.93
N PHE A 14 -9.21 28.24 5.55
CA PHE A 14 -9.69 27.74 4.26
C PHE A 14 -9.05 28.47 3.06
N PHE A 15 -8.93 29.80 3.13
CA PHE A 15 -8.23 30.57 2.09
C PHE A 15 -6.74 30.21 2.02
N LEU A 16 -6.08 30.04 3.16
CA LEU A 16 -4.69 29.62 3.22
C LEU A 16 -4.50 28.23 2.62
N ASP A 17 -5.41 27.29 2.91
CA ASP A 17 -5.41 25.94 2.32
C ASP A 17 -5.53 25.96 0.80
N ILE A 18 -6.39 26.82 0.25
CA ILE A 18 -6.51 27.01 -1.21
C ILE A 18 -5.20 27.53 -1.80
N LEU A 19 -4.65 28.61 -1.22
CA LEU A 19 -3.41 29.21 -1.69
C LEU A 19 -2.25 28.20 -1.64
N PHE A 20 -2.14 27.48 -0.53
CA PHE A 20 -1.15 26.43 -0.36
C PHE A 20 -1.31 25.34 -1.43
N GLY A 21 -2.54 24.91 -1.69
CA GLY A 21 -2.81 23.92 -2.72
C GLY A 21 -2.40 24.36 -4.12
N PHE A 22 -2.66 25.62 -4.49
CA PHE A 22 -2.16 26.18 -5.76
C PHE A 22 -0.63 26.13 -5.84
N ILE A 23 0.07 26.59 -4.80
CA ILE A 23 1.53 26.58 -4.75
C ILE A 23 2.06 25.16 -4.93
N VAL A 24 1.52 24.18 -4.20
CA VAL A 24 1.95 22.78 -4.29
C VAL A 24 1.72 22.22 -5.69
N VAL A 25 0.53 22.40 -6.26
CA VAL A 25 0.22 21.90 -7.61
C VAL A 25 1.12 22.53 -8.65
N SER A 26 1.36 23.85 -8.58
CA SER A 26 2.29 24.54 -9.48
C SER A 26 3.72 24.01 -9.35
N VAL A 27 4.22 23.78 -8.14
CA VAL A 27 5.56 23.22 -7.93
C VAL A 27 5.65 21.79 -8.50
N ILE A 28 4.68 20.93 -8.20
CA ILE A 28 4.67 19.55 -8.71
C ILE A 28 4.60 19.57 -10.23
N TYR A 29 3.71 20.36 -10.82
CA TYR A 29 3.54 20.40 -12.28
C TYR A 29 4.77 20.97 -13.00
N SER A 30 5.35 22.06 -12.50
CA SER A 30 6.47 22.71 -13.18
C SER A 30 7.81 21.98 -13.01
N TRP A 31 8.02 21.25 -11.92
CA TRP A 31 9.36 20.73 -11.57
C TRP A 31 9.44 19.20 -11.47
N LEU A 32 8.33 18.52 -11.19
CA LEU A 32 8.33 17.07 -10.92
C LEU A 32 7.54 16.28 -11.95
N TYR A 33 6.47 16.85 -12.49
CA TYR A 33 5.60 16.18 -13.44
C TYR A 33 6.33 15.94 -14.76
N SER A 34 6.14 14.74 -15.31
CA SER A 34 6.58 14.38 -16.63
C SER A 34 5.42 13.68 -17.34
N PRO A 35 5.00 14.13 -18.54
CA PRO A 35 3.92 13.51 -19.30
C PRO A 35 4.13 12.02 -19.57
N ALA A 36 5.39 11.58 -19.70
CA ALA A 36 5.73 10.17 -19.89
C ALA A 36 5.28 9.25 -18.73
N TYR A 37 5.06 9.82 -17.54
CA TYR A 37 4.68 9.08 -16.33
C TYR A 37 3.29 9.47 -15.81
N GLN A 38 2.40 10.00 -16.67
CA GLN A 38 1.07 10.47 -16.29
C GLN A 38 0.28 9.42 -15.49
N GLN A 39 0.25 8.16 -15.95
CA GLN A 39 -0.49 7.08 -15.28
C GLN A 39 0.06 6.77 -13.88
N GLN A 40 1.38 6.81 -13.70
CA GLN A 40 2.04 6.59 -12.41
C GLN A 40 1.71 7.73 -11.45
N TRP A 41 1.73 8.98 -11.93
CA TRP A 41 1.32 10.15 -11.17
C TRP A 41 -0.14 10.05 -10.74
N GLU A 42 -1.05 9.70 -11.66
CA GLU A 42 -2.47 9.52 -11.36
C GLU A 42 -2.68 8.50 -10.24
N SER A 43 -2.08 7.32 -10.40
CA SER A 43 -2.21 6.20 -9.46
C SER A 43 -1.60 6.55 -8.10
N SER A 44 -0.46 7.24 -8.08
CA SER A 44 0.22 7.63 -6.84
C SER A 44 -0.61 8.59 -6.00
N PHE A 45 -1.27 9.56 -6.63
CA PHE A 45 -2.15 10.50 -5.94
C PHE A 45 -3.40 9.82 -5.38
N ILE A 46 -3.98 8.86 -6.10
CA ILE A 46 -5.09 8.05 -5.59
C ILE A 46 -4.65 7.24 -4.38
N VAL A 47 -3.53 6.50 -4.49
CA VAL A 47 -2.99 5.70 -3.39
C VAL A 47 -2.68 6.56 -2.17
N PHE A 48 -2.08 7.73 -2.38
CA PHE A 48 -1.81 8.70 -1.31
C PHE A 48 -3.09 9.11 -0.59
N LEU A 49 -4.15 9.45 -1.32
CA LEU A 49 -5.42 9.85 -0.70
C LEU A 49 -6.06 8.71 0.10
N LEU A 50 -6.01 7.49 -0.41
CA LEU A 50 -6.53 6.31 0.29
C LEU A 50 -5.75 6.02 1.58
N LEU A 51 -4.41 6.06 1.53
CA LEU A 51 -3.55 5.89 2.70
C LEU A 51 -3.78 7.00 3.73
N TYR A 52 -3.89 8.24 3.25
CA TYR A 52 -4.19 9.41 4.08
C TYR A 52 -5.50 9.22 4.86
N SER A 53 -6.56 8.75 4.21
CA SER A 53 -7.84 8.47 4.86
C SER A 53 -7.76 7.36 5.92
N ILE A 54 -6.94 6.33 5.70
CA ILE A 54 -6.68 5.28 6.70
C ILE A 54 -6.00 5.88 7.94
N LEU A 55 -4.93 6.66 7.74
CA LEU A 55 -4.19 7.28 8.84
C LEU A 55 -5.08 8.23 9.65
N LYS A 56 -5.91 9.04 8.97
CA LYS A 56 -6.87 9.90 9.66
C LYS A 56 -7.93 9.10 10.41
N GLY A 57 -8.38 7.98 9.87
CA GLY A 57 -9.30 7.09 10.58
C GLY A 57 -8.69 6.55 11.87
N PHE A 58 -7.40 6.16 11.82
CA PHE A 58 -6.64 5.78 13.01
C PHE A 58 -6.58 6.92 14.02
N ASP A 59 -6.11 8.11 13.65
CA ASP A 59 -5.95 9.24 14.58
C ASP A 59 -7.26 9.64 15.28
N SER A 60 -8.37 9.54 14.56
CA SER A 60 -9.71 9.87 15.05
C SER A 60 -10.25 8.92 16.12
N TYR A 61 -9.56 7.81 16.44
CA TYR A 61 -10.04 6.82 17.42
C TYR A 61 -10.28 7.43 18.81
N ARG A 62 -9.46 8.39 19.23
CA ARG A 62 -9.56 8.99 20.57
C ARG A 62 -10.91 9.67 20.76
N LYS A 63 -11.30 10.51 19.80
CA LYS A 63 -12.55 11.27 19.88
C LYS A 63 -13.80 10.40 19.66
N THR A 64 -13.66 9.28 18.95
CA THR A 64 -14.79 8.43 18.54
C THR A 64 -15.05 7.26 19.49
N HIS A 65 -14.00 6.68 20.10
CA HIS A 65 -14.08 5.50 20.95
C HIS A 65 -13.75 5.78 22.42
N ILE A 66 -12.99 6.85 22.72
CA ILE A 66 -12.65 7.28 24.09
C ILE A 66 -12.94 8.78 24.22
N PRO A 67 -14.19 9.22 24.00
CA PRO A 67 -14.53 10.63 23.98
C PRO A 67 -14.27 11.28 25.35
N PRO A 68 -13.89 12.58 25.37
CA PRO A 68 -13.79 13.31 26.63
C PRO A 68 -15.14 13.32 27.35
N PHE A 69 -15.12 13.30 28.68
CA PHE A 69 -16.32 13.29 29.53
C PHE A 69 -17.21 12.04 29.36
N GLN A 70 -16.59 10.86 29.23
CA GLN A 70 -17.29 9.58 29.08
C GLN A 70 -18.35 9.33 30.17
N GLU A 71 -18.11 9.78 31.41
CA GLU A 71 -19.06 9.68 32.53
C GLU A 71 -20.37 10.44 32.27
N LEU A 72 -20.29 11.67 31.74
CA LEU A 72 -21.46 12.46 31.39
C LEU A 72 -22.19 11.89 30.17
N ILE A 73 -21.43 11.34 29.22
CA ILE A 73 -21.95 10.70 28.02
C ILE A 73 -22.75 9.43 28.37
N GLN A 74 -22.33 8.66 29.38
CA GLN A 74 -23.04 7.46 29.83
C GLN A 74 -24.41 7.77 30.45
N LEU A 75 -24.58 8.99 30.98
CA LEU A 75 -25.86 9.47 31.51
C LEU A 75 -26.82 9.94 30.40
N ALA A 76 -26.35 10.09 29.16
CA ALA A 76 -27.20 10.52 28.06
C ALA A 76 -28.22 9.43 27.69
N PRO A 77 -29.47 9.80 27.37
CA PRO A 77 -30.52 8.84 26.99
C PRO A 77 -30.33 8.23 25.59
N ILE A 78 -29.16 8.45 24.96
CA ILE A 78 -28.87 8.06 23.58
C ILE A 78 -28.08 6.75 23.59
N PRO A 79 -28.45 5.75 22.77
CA PRO A 79 -27.70 4.51 22.69
C PRO A 79 -26.27 4.75 22.17
N ALA A 80 -25.29 4.05 22.76
CA ALA A 80 -23.86 4.20 22.45
C ALA A 80 -23.51 4.06 20.95
N LYS A 81 -24.25 3.21 20.22
CA LYS A 81 -24.09 3.05 18.77
C LYS A 81 -24.37 4.34 18.01
N ASN A 82 -25.46 5.03 18.32
CA ASN A 82 -25.86 6.25 17.63
C ASN A 82 -24.88 7.38 17.94
N LEU A 83 -24.44 7.46 19.20
CA LEU A 83 -23.42 8.42 19.62
C LEU A 83 -22.09 8.22 18.87
N HIS A 84 -21.63 6.97 18.75
CA HIS A 84 -20.42 6.67 18.01
C HIS A 84 -20.52 7.10 16.54
N ILE A 85 -21.66 6.83 15.88
CA ILE A 85 -21.92 7.28 14.50
C ILE A 85 -21.86 8.81 14.42
N THR A 86 -22.48 9.52 15.37
CA THR A 86 -22.44 10.99 15.42
C THR A 86 -21.00 11.51 15.53
N PHE A 87 -20.16 10.92 16.38
CA PHE A 87 -18.76 11.32 16.50
C PHE A 87 -17.95 11.03 15.24
N VAL A 88 -18.17 9.89 14.59
CA VAL A 88 -17.49 9.55 13.32
C VAL A 88 -17.87 10.55 12.23
N ILE A 89 -19.15 10.90 12.10
CA ILE A 89 -19.62 11.90 11.13
C ILE A 89 -19.03 13.28 11.43
N ALA A 90 -19.08 13.73 12.69
CA ALA A 90 -18.55 15.02 13.09
C ALA A 90 -17.05 15.13 12.79
N GLU A 91 -16.29 14.07 13.04
CA GLU A 91 -14.86 14.06 12.80
C GLU A 91 -14.53 14.01 11.30
N TRP A 92 -15.34 13.32 10.51
CA TRP A 92 -15.18 13.32 9.05
C TRP A 92 -15.45 14.72 8.45
N ILE A 93 -16.50 15.40 8.92
CA ILE A 93 -16.77 16.80 8.56
C ILE A 93 -15.59 17.69 8.95
N TRP A 94 -15.07 17.53 10.18
CA TRP A 94 -13.92 18.27 10.67
C TRP A 94 -12.67 18.07 9.80
N ILE A 95 -12.39 16.83 9.39
CA ILE A 95 -11.27 16.51 8.50
C ILE A 95 -11.44 17.20 7.14
N GLY A 96 -12.67 17.23 6.60
CA GLY A 96 -12.97 17.92 5.34
C GLY A 96 -12.64 19.41 5.39
N PHE A 97 -12.91 20.08 6.51
CA PHE A 97 -12.58 21.50 6.68
C PHE A 97 -11.10 21.75 6.98
N THR A 98 -10.48 20.91 7.81
CA THR A 98 -9.10 21.13 8.28
C THR A 98 -8.02 20.65 7.33
N ASN A 99 -8.37 19.78 6.38
CA ASN A 99 -7.43 19.25 5.39
C ASN A 99 -7.96 19.44 3.97
N PHE A 100 -8.71 20.52 3.76
CA PHE A 100 -9.26 20.87 2.46
C PHE A 100 -8.18 20.94 1.38
N SER A 101 -7.01 21.49 1.73
CA SER A 101 -5.83 21.57 0.85
C SER A 101 -5.43 20.21 0.27
N THR A 102 -5.51 19.12 1.03
CA THR A 102 -5.14 17.77 0.56
C THR A 102 -6.06 17.30 -0.57
N PHE A 103 -7.37 17.43 -0.38
CA PHE A 103 -8.34 17.08 -1.42
C PHE A 103 -8.24 18.03 -2.60
N PHE A 104 -8.06 19.33 -2.34
CA PHE A 104 -7.92 20.35 -3.38
C PHE A 104 -6.71 20.09 -4.28
N ILE A 105 -5.54 19.77 -3.69
CA ILE A 105 -4.33 19.39 -4.45
C ILE A 105 -4.61 18.17 -5.33
N TYR A 106 -5.25 17.13 -4.79
CA TYR A 106 -5.61 15.93 -5.55
C TYR A 106 -6.47 16.27 -6.76
N PHE A 107 -7.59 16.98 -6.58
CA PHE A 107 -8.50 17.31 -7.68
C PHE A 107 -7.86 18.23 -8.72
N MET A 108 -7.16 19.28 -8.26
CA MET A 108 -6.48 20.23 -9.14
C MET A 108 -5.39 19.56 -9.97
N PHE A 109 -4.56 18.73 -9.36
CA PHE A 109 -3.48 18.05 -10.07
C PHE A 109 -4.04 17.05 -11.10
N GLN A 110 -5.05 16.25 -10.74
CA GLN A 110 -5.71 15.32 -11.66
C GLN A 110 -6.38 16.04 -12.83
N GLY A 111 -7.00 17.19 -12.57
CA GLY A 111 -7.59 18.04 -13.61
C GLY A 111 -6.55 18.66 -14.55
N TYR A 112 -5.32 18.88 -14.07
CA TYR A 112 -4.24 19.46 -14.88
C TYR A 112 -3.61 18.43 -15.82
N ILE A 113 -3.49 17.18 -15.38
CA ILE A 113 -2.80 16.13 -16.14
C ILE A 113 -3.72 15.33 -17.06
N THR A 114 -5.05 15.39 -16.88
CA THR A 114 -6.00 14.67 -17.73
C THR A 114 -6.20 15.36 -19.08
N ASP A 115 -6.37 14.59 -20.14
CA ASP A 115 -6.60 15.12 -21.49
C ASP A 115 -8.01 15.72 -21.65
N SER A 116 -9.00 15.15 -20.96
CA SER A 116 -10.39 15.62 -20.95
C SER A 116 -11.04 15.50 -19.57
N ILE A 117 -11.98 16.41 -19.29
CA ILE A 117 -12.79 16.41 -18.07
C ILE A 117 -14.20 15.91 -18.43
N ASP A 118 -14.28 14.61 -18.71
CA ASP A 118 -15.53 13.96 -19.12
C ASP A 118 -16.32 13.38 -17.93
N PHE A 119 -17.50 12.84 -18.20
CA PHE A 119 -18.31 12.17 -17.18
C PHE A 119 -17.56 11.03 -16.46
N PHE A 120 -16.73 10.26 -17.19
CA PHE A 120 -15.91 9.20 -16.61
C PHE A 120 -14.86 9.72 -15.63
N PHE A 121 -14.29 10.90 -15.90
CA PHE A 121 -13.38 11.57 -14.97
C PHE A 121 -14.08 11.81 -13.63
N TRP A 122 -15.29 12.38 -13.65
CA TRP A 122 -16.05 12.64 -12.43
C TRP A 122 -16.44 11.36 -11.69
N ILE A 123 -16.89 10.31 -12.39
CA ILE A 123 -17.18 9.00 -11.77
C ILE A 123 -15.94 8.43 -11.07
N LYS A 124 -14.76 8.47 -11.71
CA LYS A 124 -13.49 8.01 -11.13
C LYS A 124 -13.26 8.68 -9.77
N HIS A 125 -13.39 10.01 -9.72
CA HIS A 125 -13.10 10.79 -8.52
C HIS A 125 -14.16 10.61 -7.42
N VAL A 126 -15.44 10.52 -7.78
CA VAL A 126 -16.52 10.20 -6.83
C VAL A 126 -16.28 8.85 -6.19
N ASN A 127 -15.90 7.83 -6.97
CA ASN A 127 -15.57 6.50 -6.45
C ASN A 127 -14.37 6.53 -5.49
N VAL A 128 -13.33 7.30 -5.81
CA VAL A 128 -12.16 7.48 -4.93
C VAL A 128 -12.57 8.15 -3.61
N VAL A 129 -13.42 9.17 -3.65
CA VAL A 129 -13.93 9.83 -2.42
C VAL A 129 -14.80 8.88 -1.60
N ILE A 130 -15.70 8.11 -2.22
CA ILE A 130 -16.51 7.12 -1.50
C ILE A 130 -15.62 6.06 -0.85
N LEU A 131 -14.64 5.54 -1.59
CA LEU A 131 -13.69 4.56 -1.06
C LEU A 131 -12.88 5.12 0.10
N SER A 132 -12.45 6.39 0.01
CA SER A 132 -11.70 7.05 1.07
C SER A 132 -12.53 7.20 2.36
N ILE A 133 -13.83 7.51 2.24
CA ILE A 133 -14.79 7.53 3.37
C ILE A 133 -14.90 6.14 4.00
N LEU A 134 -15.09 5.10 3.18
CA LEU A 134 -15.22 3.73 3.67
C LEU A 134 -13.96 3.27 4.39
N LEU A 135 -12.78 3.57 3.84
CA LEU A 135 -11.50 3.26 4.47
C LEU A 135 -11.30 4.02 5.78
N PHE A 136 -11.70 5.30 5.84
CA PHE A 136 -11.68 6.08 7.08
C PHE A 136 -12.56 5.43 8.17
N VAL A 137 -13.80 5.07 7.85
CA VAL A 137 -14.73 4.44 8.80
C VAL A 137 -14.21 3.07 9.24
N LEU A 138 -13.73 2.25 8.30
CA LEU A 138 -13.22 0.91 8.59
C LEU A 138 -11.97 0.96 9.47
N SER A 139 -11.00 1.80 9.11
CA SER A 139 -9.77 1.99 9.87
C SER A 139 -10.05 2.55 11.27
N ASN A 140 -10.94 3.54 11.40
CA ASN A 140 -11.37 4.07 12.68
C ASN A 140 -12.00 2.99 13.58
N LYS A 141 -12.90 2.18 13.04
CA LYS A 141 -13.56 1.10 13.76
C LYS A 141 -12.57 0.01 14.20
N LEU A 142 -11.70 -0.45 13.29
CA LEU A 142 -10.73 -1.50 13.58
C LEU A 142 -9.70 -1.04 14.61
N PHE A 143 -9.12 0.15 14.41
CA PHE A 143 -8.11 0.68 15.31
C PHE A 143 -8.70 1.13 16.64
N GLY A 144 -9.90 1.70 16.64
CA GLY A 144 -10.62 2.04 17.87
C GLY A 144 -10.98 0.81 18.70
N ALA A 145 -11.49 -0.26 18.07
CA ALA A 145 -11.73 -1.54 18.75
C ALA A 145 -10.42 -2.16 19.26
N TYR A 146 -9.33 -2.08 18.49
CA TYR A 146 -8.01 -2.53 18.91
C TYR A 146 -7.51 -1.75 20.14
N MET A 147 -7.51 -0.41 20.09
CA MET A 147 -7.07 0.44 21.18
C MET A 147 -7.95 0.27 22.41
N TYR A 148 -9.27 0.15 22.25
CA TYR A 148 -10.18 -0.19 23.34
C TYR A 148 -9.81 -1.54 23.96
N ASN A 149 -9.53 -2.56 23.15
CA ASN A 149 -9.15 -3.87 23.66
C ASN A 149 -7.76 -3.91 24.29
N ILE A 150 -6.81 -3.07 23.88
CA ILE A 150 -5.51 -2.95 24.54
C ILE A 150 -5.62 -2.17 25.85
N VAL A 151 -6.31 -1.04 25.84
CA VAL A 151 -6.35 -0.10 26.97
C VAL A 151 -7.36 -0.55 28.03
N VAL A 152 -8.54 -1.02 27.63
CA VAL A 152 -9.65 -1.39 28.53
C VAL A 152 -9.70 -2.90 28.79
N LYS A 153 -9.46 -3.74 27.78
CA LYS A 153 -9.48 -5.21 27.90
C LYS A 153 -8.10 -5.86 27.73
N LYS A 154 -7.01 -5.25 28.23
CA LYS A 154 -5.60 -5.72 28.12
C LYS A 154 -5.39 -6.92 27.18
N ILE A 155 -5.59 -6.72 25.88
CA ILE A 155 -5.08 -7.67 24.89
C ILE A 155 -3.59 -7.39 24.81
N GLY A 156 -2.82 -8.20 25.54
CA GLY A 156 -1.40 -7.99 25.71
C GLY A 156 -0.65 -7.95 24.38
N TRP A 157 0.41 -7.12 24.34
CA TRP A 157 1.43 -7.04 23.30
C TRP A 157 1.85 -8.40 22.72
N ILE A 158 1.78 -9.45 23.53
CA ILE A 158 2.01 -10.85 23.18
C ILE A 158 1.21 -11.28 21.94
N ARG A 159 -0.07 -10.89 21.80
CA ARG A 159 -0.87 -11.30 20.62
C ARG A 159 -0.48 -10.56 19.35
N LEU A 160 -0.09 -9.28 19.45
CA LEU A 160 0.40 -8.54 18.28
C LEU A 160 1.76 -9.08 17.82
N VAL A 161 2.66 -9.35 18.76
CA VAL A 161 3.93 -10.01 18.47
C VAL A 161 3.69 -11.40 17.86
N PHE A 162 2.75 -12.17 18.41
CA PHE A 162 2.36 -13.47 17.85
C PHE A 162 1.85 -13.35 16.40
N PHE A 163 0.92 -12.42 16.12
CA PHE A 163 0.40 -12.22 14.76
C PHE A 163 1.47 -11.73 13.79
N ALA A 164 2.35 -10.81 14.21
CA ALA A 164 3.46 -10.34 13.39
C ALA A 164 4.43 -11.48 13.07
N VAL A 165 4.82 -12.27 14.07
CA VAL A 165 5.69 -13.45 13.89
C VAL A 165 5.05 -14.47 12.97
N VAL A 166 3.78 -14.82 13.18
CA VAL A 166 3.06 -15.77 12.32
C VAL A 166 2.98 -15.24 10.89
N SER A 167 2.61 -13.98 10.70
CA SER A 167 2.55 -13.34 9.37
C SER A 167 3.91 -13.33 8.67
N SER A 168 5.00 -12.99 9.38
CA SER A 168 6.37 -13.03 8.85
C SER A 168 6.82 -14.44 8.49
N VAL A 169 6.46 -15.46 9.28
CA VAL A 169 6.76 -16.86 8.95
C VAL A 169 6.00 -17.31 7.70
N PHE A 170 4.72 -16.97 7.59
CA PHE A 170 3.93 -17.25 6.37
C PHE A 170 4.48 -16.52 5.14
N PHE A 171 4.92 -15.26 5.30
CA PHE A 171 5.56 -14.49 4.25
C PHE A 171 6.86 -15.14 3.79
N LEU A 172 7.76 -15.50 4.71
CA LEU A 172 9.01 -16.19 4.40
C LEU A 172 8.80 -17.53 3.69
N TYR A 173 7.80 -18.31 4.14
CA TYR A 173 7.50 -19.62 3.55
C TYR A 173 6.91 -19.51 2.14
N ARG A 174 6.16 -18.44 1.86
CA ARG A 174 5.57 -18.19 0.54
C ARG A 174 6.54 -17.50 -0.41
N PHE A 175 7.38 -16.60 0.08
CA PHE A 175 8.37 -15.86 -0.71
C PHE A 175 9.38 -16.79 -1.39
N LYS A 176 9.93 -17.76 -0.65
CA LYS A 176 10.86 -18.78 -1.20
C LYS A 176 10.25 -19.64 -2.32
N LYS A 177 8.93 -19.67 -2.47
CA LYS A 177 8.23 -20.45 -3.50
C LYS A 177 7.87 -19.63 -4.75
N ILE A 178 8.08 -18.32 -4.73
CA ILE A 178 7.64 -17.41 -5.81
C ILE A 178 8.83 -16.64 -6.40
N VAL A 179 9.89 -16.43 -5.61
CA VAL A 179 11.06 -15.64 -6.02
C VAL A 179 12.30 -16.53 -6.03
N ALA A 180 13.01 -16.56 -7.15
CA ALA A 180 14.38 -17.09 -7.25
C ALA A 180 15.36 -15.92 -7.16
N TYR A 181 16.41 -16.07 -6.34
CA TYR A 181 17.49 -15.11 -6.22
C TYR A 181 18.76 -15.71 -6.84
N ILE A 182 19.35 -15.01 -7.80
CA ILE A 182 20.63 -15.35 -8.42
C ILE A 182 21.67 -14.39 -7.83
N PRO A 183 22.63 -14.86 -7.01
CA PRO A 183 23.67 -14.02 -6.46
C PRO A 183 24.67 -13.57 -7.53
N ASP A 184 25.35 -12.43 -7.30
CA ASP A 184 26.37 -11.86 -8.20
C ASP A 184 27.53 -12.81 -8.50
N LYS A 185 27.75 -13.83 -7.67
CA LYS A 185 28.65 -14.96 -7.95
C LYS A 185 27.81 -16.22 -8.06
N PRO A 186 27.67 -16.83 -9.25
CA PRO A 186 26.76 -17.95 -9.45
C PRO A 186 27.22 -19.15 -8.60
N LEU A 187 26.32 -19.65 -7.76
CA LEU A 187 26.56 -20.81 -6.90
C LEU A 187 26.25 -22.08 -7.71
N VAL A 188 27.11 -22.36 -8.69
CA VAL A 188 27.05 -23.58 -9.50
C VAL A 188 28.06 -24.62 -8.98
N TYR A 189 27.66 -25.88 -8.97
CA TYR A 189 28.48 -27.00 -8.53
C TYR A 189 29.39 -27.48 -9.66
N ASP A 190 30.67 -27.15 -9.61
CA ASP A 190 31.64 -27.47 -10.67
C ASP A 190 31.69 -28.96 -11.07
N ALA A 191 31.34 -29.87 -10.16
CA ALA A 191 31.34 -31.31 -10.39
C ALA A 191 30.15 -31.81 -11.23
N LEU A 192 29.04 -31.07 -11.26
CA LEU A 192 27.81 -31.49 -11.94
C LEU A 192 27.78 -30.98 -13.38
N THR A 193 27.09 -31.71 -14.25
CA THR A 193 26.74 -31.27 -15.61
C THR A 193 25.57 -30.29 -15.61
N GLY A 194 25.29 -29.66 -16.75
CA GLY A 194 24.09 -28.81 -16.91
C GLY A 194 22.78 -29.58 -16.69
N LEU A 195 22.72 -30.84 -17.14
CA LEU A 195 21.57 -31.72 -16.92
C LEU A 195 21.39 -32.10 -15.46
N GLU A 196 22.48 -32.37 -14.74
CA GLU A 196 22.42 -32.68 -13.30
C GLU A 196 22.02 -31.46 -12.47
N HIS A 197 22.44 -30.25 -12.86
CA HIS A 197 21.98 -29.00 -12.24
C HIS A 197 20.48 -28.76 -12.42
N LYS A 198 19.97 -29.00 -13.63
CA LYS A 198 18.53 -28.96 -13.91
C LYS A 198 17.78 -29.89 -12.93
N GLU A 199 18.27 -31.12 -12.79
CA GLU A 199 17.68 -32.11 -11.90
C GLU A 199 17.74 -31.71 -10.43
N LEU A 200 18.85 -31.11 -10.00
CA LEU A 200 19.01 -30.55 -8.66
C LEU A 200 17.99 -29.44 -8.40
N ILE A 201 17.88 -28.44 -9.28
CA ILE A 201 16.93 -27.33 -9.13
C ILE A 201 15.49 -27.86 -9.09
N ARG A 202 15.15 -28.79 -9.99
CA ARG A 202 13.85 -29.47 -10.02
C ARG A 202 13.52 -30.14 -8.68
N SER A 203 14.50 -30.83 -8.09
CA SER A 203 14.35 -31.53 -6.81
C SER A 203 14.18 -30.55 -5.64
N LEU A 204 14.95 -29.46 -5.62
CA LEU A 204 14.88 -28.41 -4.59
C LEU A 204 13.52 -27.72 -4.58
N TRP A 205 12.94 -27.48 -5.76
CA TRP A 205 11.63 -26.86 -5.92
C TRP A 205 10.44 -27.83 -5.79
N ARG A 206 10.70 -29.12 -5.58
CA ARG A 206 9.69 -30.18 -5.37
C ARG A 206 8.56 -30.16 -6.42
N LEU A 207 8.92 -29.99 -7.69
CA LEU A 207 7.95 -29.91 -8.78
C LEU A 207 7.10 -31.20 -8.88
N ARG A 208 5.76 -31.02 -8.90
CA ARG A 208 4.79 -32.12 -9.04
C ARG A 208 4.88 -32.76 -10.42
N LYS A 209 4.41 -34.01 -10.54
CA LYS A 209 4.46 -34.79 -11.80
C LYS A 209 3.87 -34.04 -13.00
N GLU A 210 2.77 -33.32 -12.80
CA GLU A 210 2.06 -32.54 -13.83
C GLU A 210 2.89 -31.39 -14.42
N GLY A 211 3.81 -30.79 -13.65
CA GLY A 211 4.63 -29.65 -14.09
C GLY A 211 5.95 -30.04 -14.75
N ARG A 212 6.28 -31.33 -14.83
CA ARG A 212 7.58 -31.81 -15.32
C ARG A 212 7.79 -31.58 -16.81
N ALA A 213 6.75 -31.81 -17.61
CA ALA A 213 6.82 -31.63 -19.05
C ALA A 213 7.06 -30.16 -19.42
N LEU A 214 6.31 -29.25 -18.80
CA LEU A 214 6.47 -27.81 -18.99
C LEU A 214 7.84 -27.31 -18.52
N TYR A 215 8.35 -27.84 -17.40
CA TYR A 215 9.69 -27.49 -16.91
C TYR A 215 10.78 -27.92 -17.89
N GLU A 216 10.68 -29.12 -18.46
CA GLU A 216 11.64 -29.61 -19.46
C GLU A 216 11.62 -28.75 -20.72
N GLU A 217 10.42 -28.45 -21.24
CA GLU A 217 10.25 -27.57 -22.40
C GLU A 217 10.89 -26.19 -22.15
N LYS A 218 10.58 -25.56 -21.02
CA LYS A 218 11.14 -24.24 -20.67
C LYS A 218 12.64 -24.28 -20.46
N PHE A 219 13.18 -25.34 -19.88
CA PHE A 219 14.62 -25.52 -19.74
C PHE A 219 15.29 -25.58 -21.12
N GLN A 220 14.76 -26.39 -22.03
CA GLN A 220 15.30 -26.51 -23.39
C GLN A 220 15.20 -25.19 -24.17
N ASP A 221 14.09 -24.46 -24.04
CA ASP A 221 13.93 -23.13 -24.64
C ASP A 221 15.00 -22.15 -24.13
N LEU A 222 15.25 -22.12 -22.81
CA LEU A 222 16.27 -21.26 -22.20
C LEU A 222 17.68 -21.67 -22.64
N CYS A 223 18.00 -22.96 -22.69
CA CYS A 223 19.29 -23.45 -23.16
C CYS A 223 19.53 -23.12 -24.64
N ARG A 224 18.48 -23.08 -25.47
CA ARG A 224 18.59 -22.60 -26.85
C ARG A 224 18.77 -21.09 -26.91
N PHE A 225 18.02 -20.35 -26.11
CA PHE A 225 18.10 -18.89 -26.06
C PHE A 225 19.48 -18.39 -25.61
N PHE A 226 20.10 -19.06 -24.63
CA PHE A 226 21.44 -18.74 -24.13
C PHE A 226 22.57 -19.50 -24.84
N ASP A 227 22.26 -20.27 -25.90
CA ASP A 227 23.22 -21.09 -26.66
C ASP A 227 24.07 -22.04 -25.78
N LEU A 228 23.44 -22.67 -24.78
CA LEU A 228 24.08 -23.61 -23.85
C LEU A 228 23.85 -25.08 -24.20
N THR A 229 23.06 -25.37 -25.23
CA THR A 229 22.62 -26.74 -25.60
C THR A 229 23.82 -27.68 -25.81
N HIS A 230 24.91 -27.19 -26.39
CA HIS A 230 26.13 -27.96 -26.67
C HIS A 230 26.94 -28.32 -25.41
N ALA A 231 26.74 -27.59 -24.31
CA ALA A 231 27.53 -27.73 -23.08
C ALA A 231 26.83 -28.58 -22.01
N LEU A 232 25.57 -28.97 -22.21
CA LEU A 232 24.71 -29.57 -21.19
C LEU A 232 25.23 -30.87 -20.56
N GLU A 233 25.97 -31.68 -21.33
CA GLU A 233 26.57 -32.94 -20.88
C GLU A 233 27.98 -32.75 -20.30
N MET A 234 28.55 -31.54 -20.44
CA MET A 234 29.86 -31.21 -19.93
C MET A 234 29.77 -30.78 -18.45
N PRO A 235 30.72 -31.20 -17.60
CA PRO A 235 30.81 -30.70 -16.23
C PRO A 235 31.00 -29.18 -16.18
N VAL A 236 30.29 -28.50 -15.27
CA VAL A 236 30.29 -27.03 -15.14
C VAL A 236 31.67 -26.44 -14.84
N LYS A 237 32.62 -27.23 -14.30
CA LYS A 237 34.02 -26.80 -14.16
C LYS A 237 34.66 -26.33 -15.48
N HIS A 238 34.16 -26.81 -16.62
CA HIS A 238 34.66 -26.46 -17.96
C HIS A 238 33.88 -25.31 -18.60
N TYR A 239 32.85 -24.79 -17.94
CA TYR A 239 32.07 -23.67 -18.45
C TYR A 239 32.89 -22.38 -18.32
N SER A 240 32.79 -21.52 -19.34
CA SER A 240 33.29 -20.15 -19.22
C SER A 240 32.52 -19.39 -18.13
N LEU A 241 33.09 -18.29 -17.65
CA LEU A 241 32.43 -17.47 -16.64
C LEU A 241 31.02 -17.04 -17.11
N GLY A 242 30.88 -16.58 -18.36
CA GLY A 242 29.58 -16.19 -18.91
C GLY A 242 28.56 -17.33 -18.97
N MET A 243 29.00 -18.55 -19.28
CA MET A 243 28.14 -19.73 -19.27
C MET A 243 27.70 -20.15 -17.87
N LYS A 244 28.43 -19.76 -16.82
CA LYS A 244 28.01 -20.00 -15.43
C LYS A 244 26.97 -18.98 -14.94
N TYR A 245 26.92 -17.80 -15.57
CA TYR A 245 25.95 -16.74 -15.26
C TYR A 245 24.60 -16.92 -15.98
N ASN A 246 24.60 -17.61 -17.12
CA ASN A 246 23.42 -17.91 -17.93
C ASN A 246 22.82 -19.27 -17.56
#